data_AF-A0A6L9ABX0-F1
#
_entry.id   AF-A0A6L9ABX0-F1
#
_cell.length_a   1.000
_cell.length_b   1.000
_cell.length_c   1.000
_cell.angle_alpha   90.00
_cell.angle_beta   90.00
_cell.angle_gamma   90.00
#
_symmetry.space_group_name_H-M   'P 1'
#
loop_
_entity.id
_entity.type
_entity.pdbx_description
1 polymer ?
#
loop_
_entity_poly.entity_id
_entity_poly.type
_entity_poly.pdbx_seq_one_letter_code
_entity_poly.pdbx_strand_id
1 'polypeptide(L)'
;MVIRGMTISLPWFAFINVSFALIILLRRVLFNDLTPPWLNEKSLIHSIDISATGILLICSGLLLIPRQKTLPIQVLLVALSLLWSCCSYHFIAYWTLQFAYPLCVLLMLSGVIALYFHTPSLLAFVIPLWFTTPIASLMLNQQINIHFAVVWCIFSLALYGGRLILLRWFEEAWVQNSYNNQLINRLDALAHRDPLTGIANRRAMNSILHDAIDNGGSFALIMLDVDFFKRYNDTYGHPAGDRCLIQVADALQRSTRQSEDVVVRYG
;
A
#
# COMPACT_ATOMS: atom_id res chain seq x y z
N MET A 1 -7.94 -0.27 -3.29
CA MET A 1 -7.07 -1.31 -2.72
C MET A 1 -5.79 -1.50 -3.54
N VAL A 2 -5.87 -2.03 -4.77
CA VAL A 2 -4.70 -2.34 -5.62
C VAL A 2 -3.77 -1.14 -5.86
N ILE A 3 -4.33 0.02 -6.23
CA ILE A 3 -3.53 1.24 -6.48
C ILE A 3 -2.71 1.63 -5.25
N ARG A 4 -3.35 1.66 -4.06
CA ARG A 4 -2.69 1.98 -2.79
C ARG A 4 -1.60 0.95 -2.44
N GLY A 5 -1.89 -0.34 -2.64
CA GLY A 5 -0.89 -1.40 -2.49
C GLY A 5 0.33 -1.18 -3.38
N MET A 6 0.11 -0.93 -4.67
CA MET A 6 1.18 -0.66 -5.64
C MET A 6 1.99 0.59 -5.30
N THR A 7 1.37 1.66 -4.82
CA THR A 7 2.08 2.88 -4.40
C THR A 7 3.06 2.62 -3.26
N ILE A 8 2.67 1.78 -2.30
CA ILE A 8 3.49 1.47 -1.12
C ILE A 8 4.58 0.45 -1.45
N SER A 9 4.26 -0.61 -2.20
CA SER A 9 5.14 -1.75 -2.37
C SER A 9 6.13 -1.64 -3.53
N LEU A 10 5.76 -1.00 -4.64
CA LEU A 10 6.61 -0.95 -5.84
C LEU A 10 7.94 -0.22 -5.64
N PRO A 11 8.03 0.88 -4.85
CA PRO A 11 9.32 1.51 -4.56
C PRO A 11 10.30 0.57 -3.85
N TRP A 12 9.83 -0.15 -2.83
CA TRP A 12 10.64 -1.13 -2.12
C TRP A 12 11.04 -2.31 -3.03
N PHE A 13 10.10 -2.79 -3.85
CA PHE A 13 10.37 -3.85 -4.82
C PHE A 13 11.44 -3.45 -5.85
N ALA A 14 11.34 -2.23 -6.40
CA ALA A 14 12.34 -1.69 -7.31
C ALA A 14 13.70 -1.56 -6.61
N PHE A 15 13.74 -1.09 -5.36
CA PHE A 15 14.97 -1.00 -4.57
C PHE A 15 15.68 -2.36 -4.42
N ILE A 16 14.95 -3.44 -4.11
CA ILE A 16 15.52 -4.79 -4.01
C ILE A 16 16.15 -5.23 -5.34
N ASN A 17 15.42 -5.07 -6.45
CA ASN A 17 15.91 -5.46 -7.78
C ASN A 17 17.11 -4.63 -8.22
N VAL A 18 17.09 -3.31 -7.97
CA VAL A 18 18.22 -2.41 -8.22
C VAL A 18 19.44 -2.83 -7.40
N SER A 19 19.26 -3.15 -6.12
CA SER A 19 20.35 -3.55 -5.23
C SER A 19 21.06 -4.79 -5.74
N PHE A 20 20.32 -5.84 -6.13
CA PHE A 20 20.92 -7.05 -6.69
C PHE A 20 21.55 -6.82 -8.06
N ALA A 21 20.94 -6.01 -8.92
CA ALA A 21 21.54 -5.65 -10.21
C ALA A 21 22.86 -4.87 -10.04
N LEU A 22 22.92 -3.96 -9.07
CA LEU A 22 24.15 -3.23 -8.74
C LEU A 22 25.24 -4.14 -8.20
N ILE A 23 24.91 -5.14 -7.38
CA ILE A 23 25.89 -6.15 -6.92
C ILE A 23 26.51 -6.88 -8.12
N ILE A 24 25.71 -7.23 -9.13
CA ILE A 24 26.20 -7.88 -10.36
C ILE A 24 27.12 -6.94 -11.15
N LEU A 25 26.72 -5.69 -11.35
CA LEU A 25 27.52 -4.72 -12.13
C LEU A 25 28.81 -4.31 -11.41
N LEU A 26 28.77 -4.17 -10.09
CA LEU A 26 29.90 -3.81 -9.25
C LEU A 26 30.75 -5.01 -8.84
N ARG A 27 30.48 -6.22 -9.36
CA ARG A 27 31.16 -7.46 -8.97
C ARG A 27 32.69 -7.36 -8.96
N ARG A 28 33.30 -6.64 -9.92
CA ARG A 28 34.75 -6.49 -10.02
C ARG A 28 35.34 -5.70 -8.84
N VAL A 29 34.62 -4.67 -8.41
CA VAL A 29 35.00 -3.81 -7.28
C VAL A 29 34.73 -4.53 -5.96
N LEU A 30 33.60 -5.25 -5.87
CA LEU A 30 33.17 -5.90 -4.63
C LEU A 30 33.94 -7.17 -4.29
N PHE A 31 34.41 -7.92 -5.29
CA PHE A 31 35.02 -9.24 -5.09
C PHE A 31 36.50 -9.32 -5.51
N ASN A 32 37.18 -8.17 -5.74
CA ASN A 32 38.63 -8.02 -5.96
C ASN A 32 39.28 -9.14 -6.78
N ASP A 33 39.25 -9.10 -8.12
CA ASP A 33 40.03 -9.87 -9.13
C ASP A 33 40.42 -11.35 -8.87
N LEU A 34 39.91 -12.00 -7.82
CA LEU A 34 39.80 -13.44 -7.62
C LEU A 34 38.68 -13.88 -8.56
N THR A 35 38.89 -13.67 -9.86
CA THR A 35 37.99 -14.07 -10.92
C THR A 35 38.36 -15.51 -11.28
N PRO A 36 37.62 -16.50 -10.78
CA PRO A 36 37.77 -17.88 -11.24
C PRO A 36 37.67 -17.97 -12.77
N PRO A 37 38.40 -18.90 -13.42
CA PRO A 37 38.59 -18.97 -14.87
C PRO A 37 37.29 -19.08 -15.70
N TRP A 38 36.15 -19.45 -15.10
CA TRP A 38 34.82 -19.44 -15.74
C TRP A 38 34.28 -18.03 -16.06
N LEU A 39 34.93 -16.97 -15.58
CA LEU A 39 34.64 -15.56 -15.90
C LEU A 39 35.38 -15.06 -17.15
N ASN A 40 36.00 -15.92 -17.96
CA ASN A 40 36.74 -15.48 -19.15
C ASN A 40 35.95 -15.52 -20.48
N GLU A 41 34.73 -16.09 -20.49
CA GLU A 41 33.87 -15.99 -21.67
C GLU A 41 33.25 -14.59 -21.79
N LYS A 42 33.89 -13.75 -22.62
CA LYS A 42 33.47 -12.36 -22.88
C LYS A 42 32.00 -12.26 -23.31
N SER A 43 31.49 -13.23 -24.07
CA SER A 43 30.10 -13.25 -24.55
C SER A 43 29.10 -13.41 -23.41
N LEU A 44 29.33 -14.37 -22.51
CA LEU A 44 28.48 -14.61 -21.33
C LEU A 44 28.44 -13.40 -20.39
N ILE A 45 29.60 -12.81 -20.13
CA ILE A 45 29.69 -11.60 -19.29
C ILE A 45 28.89 -10.45 -19.91
N HIS A 46 29.03 -10.25 -21.22
CA HIS A 46 28.33 -9.16 -21.90
C HIS A 46 26.81 -9.32 -21.81
N SER A 47 26.30 -10.55 -21.96
CA SER A 47 24.86 -10.84 -21.79
C SER A 47 24.35 -10.52 -20.37
N ILE A 48 25.12 -10.86 -19.34
CA ILE A 48 24.78 -10.59 -17.93
C ILE A 48 24.81 -9.10 -17.64
N ASP A 49 25.80 -8.36 -18.15
CA ASP A 49 25.91 -6.91 -17.97
C ASP A 49 24.78 -6.16 -18.69
N ILE A 50 24.40 -6.59 -19.90
CA ILE A 50 23.22 -6.06 -20.62
C ILE A 50 21.94 -6.33 -19.83
N SER A 51 21.79 -7.54 -19.29
CA SER A 51 20.60 -7.92 -18.52
C SER A 51 20.50 -7.10 -17.23
N ALA A 52 21.61 -6.93 -16.50
CA ALA A 52 21.66 -6.15 -15.26
C ALA A 52 21.41 -4.65 -15.50
N THR A 53 21.95 -4.07 -16.58
CA THR A 53 21.64 -2.68 -16.96
C THR A 53 20.18 -2.51 -17.39
N GLY A 54 19.64 -3.47 -18.14
CA GLY A 54 18.20 -3.52 -18.48
C GLY A 54 17.30 -3.58 -17.25
N ILE A 55 17.67 -4.34 -16.21
CA ILE A 55 16.96 -4.39 -14.93
C ILE A 55 16.87 -3.00 -14.29
N LEU A 56 17.97 -2.22 -14.28
CA LEU A 56 17.98 -0.86 -13.73
C LEU A 56 17.04 0.09 -14.50
N LEU A 57 17.03 0.00 -15.82
CA LEU A 57 16.14 0.80 -16.67
C LEU A 57 14.66 0.45 -16.43
N ILE A 58 14.33 -0.85 -16.34
CA ILE A 58 12.97 -1.29 -16.07
C ILE A 58 12.52 -0.88 -14.66
N CYS A 59 13.38 -0.99 -13.65
CA CYS A 59 13.07 -0.52 -12.30
C CYS A 59 12.79 0.99 -12.27
N SER A 60 13.55 1.78 -13.04
CA SER A 60 13.29 3.22 -13.20
C SER A 60 11.93 3.46 -13.83
N GLY A 61 11.57 2.72 -14.89
CA GLY A 61 10.24 2.75 -15.50
C GLY A 61 9.12 2.38 -14.52
N LEU A 62 9.32 1.35 -13.68
CA LEU A 62 8.37 0.95 -12.64
C LEU A 62 8.14 2.05 -11.60
N LEU A 63 9.12 2.90 -11.31
CA LEU A 63 8.96 4.02 -10.39
C LEU A 63 8.16 5.18 -11.00
N LEU A 64 8.29 5.40 -12.31
CA LEU A 64 7.71 6.53 -13.03
C LEU A 64 6.27 6.28 -13.54
N ILE A 65 5.86 5.02 -13.71
CA ILE A 65 4.54 4.70 -14.27
C ILE A 65 3.40 5.10 -13.31
N PRO A 66 2.35 5.76 -13.82
CA PRO A 66 1.13 6.03 -13.05
C PRO A 66 0.49 4.75 -12.53
N ARG A 67 0.25 4.68 -11.21
CA ARG A 67 -0.28 3.50 -10.50
C ARG A 67 -1.70 3.09 -10.92
N GLN A 68 -2.39 3.95 -11.66
CA GLN A 68 -3.72 3.68 -12.23
C GLN A 68 -3.65 2.74 -13.45
N LYS A 69 -2.51 2.67 -14.16
CA LYS A 69 -2.34 1.84 -15.35
C LYS A 69 -1.66 0.52 -14.99
N THR A 70 -2.45 -0.54 -14.78
CA THR A 70 -1.93 -1.85 -14.33
C THR A 70 -1.26 -2.66 -15.45
N LEU A 71 -1.73 -2.54 -16.69
CA LEU A 71 -1.16 -3.25 -17.85
C LEU A 71 0.33 -2.91 -18.12
N PRO A 72 0.77 -1.64 -18.23
CA PRO A 72 2.17 -1.34 -18.47
C PRO A 72 3.08 -1.79 -17.31
N ILE A 73 2.58 -1.79 -16.07
CA ILE A 73 3.30 -2.35 -14.92
C ILE A 73 3.52 -3.85 -15.13
N GLN A 74 2.50 -4.59 -15.56
CA GLN A 74 2.64 -6.03 -15.84
C GLN A 74 3.65 -6.31 -16.96
N VAL A 75 3.61 -5.53 -18.05
CA VAL A 75 4.59 -5.66 -19.15
C VAL A 75 6.02 -5.46 -18.64
N LEU A 76 6.25 -4.42 -17.84
CA LEU A 76 7.56 -4.20 -17.22
C LEU A 76 7.96 -5.33 -16.26
N LEU A 77 7.02 -5.90 -15.49
CA LEU A 77 7.31 -7.02 -14.58
C LEU A 77 7.66 -8.32 -15.33
N VAL A 78 7.02 -8.58 -16.48
CA VAL A 78 7.40 -9.70 -17.37
C VAL A 78 8.80 -9.45 -17.93
N ALA A 79 9.07 -8.26 -18.46
CA ALA A 79 10.40 -7.92 -18.98
C ALA A 79 11.48 -8.05 -17.88
N LEU A 80 11.20 -7.55 -16.69
CA LEU A 80 12.09 -7.65 -15.52
C LEU A 80 12.39 -9.10 -15.15
N SER A 81 11.37 -9.94 -15.08
CA SER A 81 11.54 -11.35 -14.71
C SER A 81 12.25 -12.16 -15.79
N LEU A 82 12.07 -11.84 -17.08
CA LEU A 82 12.82 -12.45 -18.18
C LEU A 82 14.31 -12.08 -18.13
N LEU A 83 14.66 -10.83 -17.81
CA LEU A 83 16.06 -10.44 -17.62
C LEU A 83 16.69 -11.17 -16.43
N TRP A 84 15.98 -11.26 -15.30
CA TRP A 84 16.45 -12.05 -14.15
C TRP A 84 16.54 -13.54 -14.47
N SER A 85 15.63 -14.07 -15.29
CA SER A 85 15.65 -15.46 -15.76
C SER A 85 16.90 -15.72 -16.59
N CYS A 86 17.26 -14.81 -17.49
CA CYS A 86 18.50 -14.86 -18.25
C CYS A 86 19.73 -14.90 -17.33
N CYS A 87 19.85 -13.95 -16.39
CA CYS A 87 20.98 -13.93 -15.43
C CYS A 87 21.06 -15.23 -14.62
N SER A 88 19.92 -15.65 -14.05
CA SER A 88 19.84 -16.81 -13.16
C SER A 88 20.16 -18.11 -13.88
N TYR A 89 19.69 -18.26 -15.13
CA TYR A 89 20.05 -19.40 -15.97
C TYR A 89 21.57 -19.49 -16.14
N HIS A 90 22.23 -18.37 -16.46
CA HIS A 90 23.68 -18.37 -16.67
C HIS A 90 24.46 -18.65 -15.37
N PHE A 91 24.02 -18.09 -14.24
CA PHE A 91 24.64 -18.31 -12.94
C PHE A 91 24.58 -19.77 -12.51
N ILE A 92 23.49 -20.47 -12.81
CA ILE A 92 23.29 -21.88 -12.45
C ILE A 92 23.96 -22.81 -13.47
N ALA A 93 23.65 -22.65 -14.76
CA ALA A 93 24.02 -23.62 -15.79
C ALA A 93 25.48 -23.55 -16.23
N TYR A 94 26.10 -22.36 -16.22
CA TYR A 94 27.48 -22.19 -16.71
C TYR A 94 28.47 -21.81 -15.60
N TRP A 95 28.10 -20.86 -14.74
CA TRP A 95 29.02 -20.39 -13.68
C TRP A 95 28.94 -21.22 -12.39
N THR A 96 27.95 -22.09 -12.26
CA THR A 96 27.77 -23.00 -11.11
C THR A 96 27.84 -22.29 -9.75
N LEU A 97 27.32 -21.07 -9.67
CA LEU A 97 27.39 -20.24 -8.48
C LEU A 97 26.46 -20.79 -7.39
N GLN A 98 27.03 -21.15 -6.23
CA GLN A 98 26.26 -21.69 -5.10
C GLN A 98 25.16 -20.73 -4.62
N PHE A 99 25.39 -19.42 -4.69
CA PHE A 99 24.43 -18.39 -4.27
C PHE A 99 23.32 -18.09 -5.29
N ALA A 100 23.37 -18.67 -6.51
CA ALA A 100 22.38 -18.38 -7.55
C ALA A 100 20.96 -18.86 -7.17
N TYR A 101 20.84 -20.02 -6.54
CA TYR A 101 19.55 -20.54 -6.08
C TYR A 101 18.95 -19.66 -4.97
N PRO A 102 19.69 -19.30 -3.89
CA PRO A 102 19.22 -18.31 -2.91
C PRO A 102 18.79 -16.98 -3.53
N LEU A 103 19.52 -16.46 -4.52
CA LEU A 103 19.16 -15.21 -5.19
C LEU A 103 17.79 -15.32 -5.89
N CYS A 104 17.54 -16.39 -6.64
CA CYS A 104 16.25 -16.63 -7.29
C CYS A 104 15.11 -16.66 -6.27
N VAL A 105 15.33 -17.38 -5.17
CA VAL A 105 14.39 -17.50 -4.07
C VAL A 105 14.08 -16.13 -3.45
N LEU A 106 15.10 -15.32 -3.17
CA LEU A 106 14.95 -13.98 -2.61
C LEU A 106 14.18 -13.04 -3.54
N LEU A 107 14.47 -13.09 -4.85
CA LEU A 107 13.73 -12.32 -5.85
C LEU A 107 12.25 -12.72 -5.86
N MET A 108 11.95 -14.01 -5.94
CA MET A 108 10.56 -14.50 -5.92
C MET A 108 9.83 -14.12 -4.62
N LEU A 109 10.51 -14.23 -3.48
CA LEU A 109 9.96 -13.83 -2.17
C LEU A 109 9.70 -12.32 -2.11
N SER A 110 10.58 -11.48 -2.65
CA SER A 110 10.30 -10.04 -2.79
C SER A 110 9.11 -9.77 -3.70
N GLY A 111 8.92 -10.58 -4.75
CA GLY A 111 7.76 -10.51 -5.64
C GLY A 111 6.47 -10.84 -4.88
N VAL A 112 6.47 -11.91 -4.07
CA VAL A 112 5.33 -12.26 -3.22
C VAL A 112 5.02 -11.15 -2.23
N ILE A 113 6.01 -10.65 -1.48
CA ILE A 113 5.79 -9.56 -0.50
C ILE A 113 5.26 -8.29 -1.17
N ALA A 114 5.78 -7.93 -2.34
CA ALA A 114 5.41 -6.68 -2.99
C ALA A 114 4.10 -6.76 -3.78
N LEU A 115 3.72 -7.93 -4.29
CA LEU A 115 2.66 -8.08 -5.29
C LEU A 115 1.55 -9.06 -4.88
N TYR A 116 1.56 -9.61 -3.65
CA TYR A 116 0.58 -10.63 -3.21
C TYR A 116 -0.88 -10.25 -3.46
N PHE A 117 -1.22 -8.96 -3.31
CA PHE A 117 -2.57 -8.40 -3.45
C PHE A 117 -3.06 -8.28 -4.90
N HIS A 118 -2.20 -8.49 -5.91
CA HIS A 118 -2.57 -8.40 -7.33
C HIS A 118 -2.02 -9.59 -8.13
N THR A 119 -2.85 -10.65 -8.25
CA THR A 119 -2.50 -11.93 -8.86
C THR A 119 -1.80 -11.81 -10.23
N PRO A 120 -2.31 -11.03 -11.20
CA PRO A 120 -1.68 -10.96 -12.53
C PRO A 120 -0.25 -10.41 -12.48
N SER A 121 -0.01 -9.37 -11.66
CA SER A 121 1.32 -8.77 -11.52
C SER A 121 2.29 -9.70 -10.80
N LEU A 122 1.82 -10.42 -9.78
CA LEU A 122 2.62 -11.43 -9.10
C LEU A 122 3.06 -12.53 -10.07
N LEU A 123 2.10 -13.09 -10.82
CA LEU A 123 2.39 -14.16 -11.77
C LEU A 123 3.31 -13.68 -12.91
N ALA A 124 3.11 -12.47 -13.41
CA ALA A 124 3.96 -11.84 -14.42
C ALA A 124 5.44 -11.79 -14.01
N PHE A 125 5.73 -11.64 -12.71
CA PHE A 125 7.09 -11.63 -12.21
C PHE A 125 7.60 -13.01 -11.79
N VAL A 126 6.78 -13.80 -11.09
CA VAL A 126 7.22 -15.07 -10.47
C VAL A 126 7.33 -16.21 -11.48
N ILE A 127 6.43 -16.31 -12.47
CA ILE A 127 6.37 -17.48 -13.37
C ILE A 127 7.68 -17.67 -14.15
N PRO A 128 8.25 -16.66 -14.85
CA PRO A 128 9.47 -16.87 -15.62
C PRO A 128 10.65 -17.32 -14.75
N LEU A 129 10.81 -16.71 -13.57
CA LEU A 129 11.84 -17.11 -12.60
C LEU A 129 11.61 -18.52 -12.06
N TRP A 130 10.34 -18.87 -11.78
CA TRP A 130 9.98 -20.18 -11.26
C TRP A 130 10.35 -21.30 -12.24
N PHE A 131 10.15 -21.10 -13.55
CA PHE A 131 10.55 -22.08 -14.56
C PHE A 131 12.04 -22.09 -14.85
N THR A 132 12.74 -20.98 -14.64
CA THR A 132 14.16 -20.88 -14.94
C THR A 132 15.00 -21.81 -14.06
N THR A 133 14.71 -21.91 -12.76
CA THR A 133 15.58 -22.69 -11.85
C THR A 133 15.55 -24.19 -12.14
N PRO A 134 14.40 -24.85 -12.43
CA PRO A 134 14.39 -26.25 -12.82
C PRO A 134 15.02 -26.47 -14.19
N ILE A 135 14.81 -25.55 -15.16
CA ILE A 135 15.41 -25.65 -16.49
C ILE A 135 16.94 -25.56 -16.39
N ALA A 136 17.47 -24.60 -15.64
CA ALA A 136 18.91 -24.46 -15.43
C ALA A 136 19.51 -25.64 -14.65
N SER A 137 18.79 -26.16 -13.65
CA SER A 137 19.20 -27.35 -12.90
C SER A 137 19.23 -28.60 -13.77
N LEU A 138 18.27 -28.77 -14.68
CA LEU A 138 18.24 -29.86 -15.66
C LEU A 138 19.43 -29.76 -16.63
N MET A 139 19.73 -28.56 -17.11
CA MET A 139 20.88 -28.32 -17.99
C MET A 139 22.20 -28.66 -17.30
N LEU A 140 22.36 -28.27 -16.03
CA LEU A 140 23.57 -28.52 -15.25
C LEU A 140 23.77 -30.02 -14.93
N ASN A 141 22.70 -30.70 -14.50
CA ASN A 141 22.77 -32.09 -14.03
C ASN A 141 22.56 -33.12 -15.15
N GLN A 142 22.15 -32.70 -16.35
CA GLN A 142 21.75 -33.53 -17.51
C GLN A 142 20.59 -34.52 -17.23
N GLN A 143 20.06 -34.55 -16.02
CA GLN A 143 19.00 -35.42 -15.54
C GLN A 143 18.14 -34.68 -14.51
N ILE A 144 16.93 -35.21 -14.27
CA ILE A 144 16.06 -34.70 -13.23
C ILE A 144 16.57 -35.19 -11.87
N ASN A 145 17.13 -34.27 -11.08
CA ASN A 145 17.54 -34.56 -9.72
C ASN A 145 16.31 -34.57 -8.79
N ILE A 146 15.98 -35.74 -8.25
CA ILE A 146 14.81 -35.93 -7.36
C ILE A 146 14.92 -35.06 -6.10
N HIS A 147 16.11 -34.94 -5.52
CA HIS A 147 16.31 -34.10 -4.32
C HIS A 147 16.00 -32.64 -4.64
N PHE A 148 16.44 -32.14 -5.80
CA PHE A 148 16.10 -30.80 -6.25
C PHE A 148 14.58 -30.64 -6.46
N ALA A 149 13.93 -31.60 -7.11
CA ALA A 149 12.48 -31.56 -7.36
C ALA A 149 11.67 -31.51 -6.05
N VAL A 150 12.06 -32.29 -5.03
CA VAL A 150 11.43 -32.28 -3.71
C VAL A 150 11.61 -30.92 -3.03
N VAL A 151 12.84 -30.38 -2.99
CA VAL A 151 13.12 -29.06 -2.41
C VAL A 151 12.34 -27.96 -3.14
N TRP A 152 12.29 -28.02 -4.47
CA TRP A 152 11.58 -27.04 -5.29
C TRP A 152 10.07 -27.09 -5.07
N CYS A 153 9.50 -28.29 -4.88
CA CYS A 153 8.09 -28.47 -4.54
C CYS A 153 7.77 -27.89 -3.15
N ILE A 154 8.57 -28.22 -2.13
CA ILE A 154 8.42 -27.67 -0.77
C ILE A 154 8.51 -26.13 -0.80
N PHE A 155 9.48 -25.59 -1.52
CA PHE A 155 9.63 -24.14 -1.67
C PHE A 155 8.43 -23.49 -2.36
N SER A 156 7.91 -24.11 -3.42
CA SER A 156 6.73 -23.62 -4.14
C SER A 156 5.49 -23.59 -3.25
N LEU A 157 5.30 -24.64 -2.44
CA LEU A 157 4.24 -24.68 -1.42
C LEU A 157 4.43 -23.60 -0.35
N ALA A 158 5.67 -23.36 0.10
CA ALA A 158 5.98 -22.31 1.07
C ALA A 158 5.68 -20.91 0.51
N LEU A 159 6.05 -20.63 -0.74
CA LEU A 159 5.70 -19.36 -1.41
C LEU A 159 4.18 -19.18 -1.53
N TYR A 160 3.47 -20.23 -1.92
CA TYR A 160 2.01 -20.19 -2.03
C TYR A 160 1.35 -19.97 -0.66
N GLY A 161 1.76 -20.71 0.36
CA GLY A 161 1.28 -20.54 1.73
C GLY A 161 1.58 -19.15 2.31
N GLY A 162 2.79 -18.65 2.11
CA GLY A 162 3.18 -17.29 2.51
C GLY A 162 2.31 -16.22 1.85
N ARG A 163 2.01 -16.37 0.55
CA ARG A 163 1.07 -15.49 -0.15
C ARG A 163 -0.33 -15.51 0.47
N LEU A 164 -0.86 -16.68 0.82
CA LEU A 164 -2.18 -16.79 1.44
C LEU A 164 -2.24 -16.09 2.80
N ILE A 165 -1.20 -16.22 3.62
CA ILE A 165 -1.11 -15.51 4.91
C ILE A 165 -1.09 -14.00 4.71
N LEU A 166 -0.26 -13.50 3.77
CA LEU A 166 -0.19 -12.08 3.45
C LEU A 166 -1.54 -11.53 2.95
N LEU A 167 -2.25 -12.30 2.12
CA LEU A 167 -3.60 -11.93 1.66
C LEU A 167 -4.58 -11.82 2.82
N ARG A 168 -4.61 -12.81 3.72
CA ARG A 168 -5.48 -12.78 4.91
C ARG A 168 -5.20 -11.58 5.80
N TRP A 169 -3.93 -11.33 6.15
CA TRP A 169 -3.56 -10.17 6.95
C TRP A 169 -3.94 -8.84 6.29
N PHE A 170 -3.82 -8.75 4.97
CA PHE A 170 -4.19 -7.54 4.25
C PHE A 170 -5.71 -7.31 4.23
N GLU A 171 -6.49 -8.38 4.05
CA GLU A 171 -7.95 -8.31 4.15
C GLU A 171 -8.40 -7.90 5.56
N GLU A 172 -7.83 -8.53 6.59
CA GLU A 172 -8.11 -8.19 8.00
C GLU A 172 -7.75 -6.72 8.31
N ALA A 173 -6.56 -6.28 7.92
CA ALA A 173 -6.13 -4.90 8.12
C ALA A 173 -7.02 -3.90 7.38
N TRP A 174 -7.48 -4.25 6.17
CA TRP A 174 -8.38 -3.42 5.40
C TRP A 174 -9.74 -3.28 6.09
N VAL A 175 -10.33 -4.40 6.52
CA VAL A 175 -11.62 -4.42 7.23
C VAL A 175 -11.53 -3.63 8.53
N GLN A 176 -10.49 -3.84 9.33
CA GLN A 176 -10.27 -3.13 10.58
C GLN A 176 -10.14 -1.61 10.35
N ASN A 177 -9.37 -1.20 9.35
CA ASN A 177 -9.20 0.21 9.03
C ASN A 177 -10.52 0.85 8.56
N SER A 178 -11.33 0.14 7.77
CA SER A 178 -12.67 0.62 7.39
C SER A 178 -13.60 0.77 8.59
N TYR A 179 -13.60 -0.20 9.52
CA TYR A 179 -14.40 -0.12 10.75
C TYR A 179 -13.96 1.04 11.65
N ASN A 180 -12.65 1.20 11.86
CA ASN A 180 -12.11 2.31 12.65
C ASN A 180 -12.50 3.67 12.07
N ASN A 181 -12.41 3.85 10.74
CA ASN A 181 -12.85 5.10 10.10
C ASN A 181 -14.34 5.36 10.28
N GLN A 182 -15.19 4.32 10.22
CA GLN A 182 -16.62 4.48 10.52
C GLN A 182 -16.86 4.87 11.98
N LEU A 183 -16.13 4.28 12.92
CA LEU A 183 -16.23 4.61 14.33
C LEU A 183 -15.78 6.05 14.60
N ILE A 184 -14.66 6.48 14.01
CA ILE A 184 -14.18 7.86 14.06
C ILE A 184 -15.27 8.80 13.55
N ASN A 185 -15.85 8.53 12.37
CA ASN A 185 -16.92 9.38 11.82
C ASN A 185 -18.16 9.44 12.72
N ARG A 186 -18.52 8.35 13.41
CA ARG A 186 -19.64 8.34 14.37
C ARG A 186 -19.32 9.15 15.63
N LEU A 187 -18.11 8.99 16.17
CA LEU A 187 -17.65 9.76 17.33
C LEU A 187 -17.58 11.25 16.98
N ASP A 188 -17.12 11.57 15.78
CA ASP A 188 -17.07 12.94 15.30
C ASP A 188 -18.47 13.56 15.17
N ALA A 189 -19.43 12.83 14.61
CA ALA A 189 -20.83 13.24 14.55
C ALA A 189 -21.44 13.47 15.95
N LEU A 190 -21.15 12.59 16.92
CA LEU A 190 -21.57 12.77 18.31
C LEU A 190 -20.86 13.96 18.99
N ALA A 191 -19.60 14.21 18.66
CA ALA A 191 -18.81 15.30 19.22
C ALA A 191 -19.20 16.68 18.69
N HIS A 192 -19.94 16.75 17.58
CA HIS A 192 -20.38 17.99 16.92
C HIS A 192 -21.83 18.38 17.21
N ARG A 193 -22.57 17.54 17.95
CA ARG A 193 -23.98 17.75 18.30
C ARG A 193 -24.13 18.05 19.79
N ASP A 194 -25.07 18.89 20.15
CA ASP A 194 -25.44 19.12 21.54
C ASP A 194 -26.31 17.96 22.03
N PRO A 195 -25.95 17.25 23.12
CA PRO A 195 -26.66 16.05 23.55
C PRO A 195 -28.09 16.31 24.04
N LEU A 196 -28.42 17.53 24.47
CA LEU A 196 -29.77 17.87 24.92
C LEU A 196 -30.69 18.19 23.73
N THR A 197 -30.23 19.05 22.83
CA THR A 197 -31.06 19.67 21.79
C THR A 197 -30.89 19.04 20.40
N GLY A 198 -29.83 18.26 20.15
CA GLY A 198 -29.56 17.62 18.87
C GLY A 198 -29.13 18.58 17.74
N ILE A 199 -29.10 19.90 17.99
CA ILE A 199 -28.51 20.88 17.07
C ILE A 199 -26.98 20.85 17.17
N ALA A 200 -26.29 21.62 16.31
CA ALA A 200 -24.84 21.70 16.35
C ALA A 200 -24.38 22.27 17.70
N ASN A 201 -23.21 21.85 18.18
CA ASN A 201 -22.63 22.39 19.42
C ASN A 201 -21.51 23.39 19.13
N ARG A 202 -20.96 23.99 20.19
CA ARG A 202 -19.85 24.96 20.09
C ARG A 202 -18.66 24.47 19.26
N ARG A 203 -18.32 23.17 19.29
CA ARG A 203 -17.22 22.62 18.48
C ARG A 203 -17.53 22.69 16.99
N ALA A 204 -18.76 22.33 16.61
CA ALA A 204 -19.22 22.47 15.23
C ALA A 204 -19.22 23.91 14.74
N MET A 205 -19.67 24.86 15.57
CA MET A 205 -19.56 26.28 15.21
C MET A 205 -18.12 26.69 14.95
N ASN A 206 -17.18 26.30 15.83
CA ASN A 206 -15.77 26.64 15.64
C ASN A 206 -15.24 26.09 14.32
N SER A 207 -15.56 24.85 13.95
CA SER A 207 -15.16 24.27 12.65
C SER A 207 -15.73 25.06 11.48
N ILE A 208 -17.05 25.32 11.50
CA ILE A 208 -17.74 26.05 10.42
C ILE A 208 -17.18 27.46 10.25
N LEU A 209 -16.90 28.16 11.36
CA LEU A 209 -16.34 29.51 11.31
C LEU A 209 -14.90 29.51 10.78
N HIS A 210 -14.06 28.53 11.14
CA HIS A 210 -12.72 28.41 10.58
C HIS A 210 -12.79 28.19 9.06
N ASP A 211 -13.61 27.24 8.61
CA ASP A 211 -13.78 26.96 7.17
C ASP A 211 -14.30 28.19 6.40
N ALA A 212 -15.24 28.95 6.98
CA ALA A 212 -15.79 30.16 6.35
C ALA A 212 -14.74 31.28 6.22
N ILE A 213 -13.89 31.46 7.24
CA ILE A 213 -12.79 32.43 7.24
C ILE A 213 -11.73 32.04 6.20
N ASP A 214 -11.32 30.77 6.17
CA ASP A 214 -10.25 30.28 5.29
C ASP A 214 -10.66 30.33 3.81
N ASN A 215 -11.93 30.06 3.50
CA ASN A 215 -12.46 30.15 2.14
C ASN A 215 -12.71 31.59 1.68
N GLY A 216 -12.49 32.60 2.54
CA GLY A 216 -12.72 34.01 2.22
C GLY A 216 -14.18 34.37 1.95
N GLY A 217 -15.12 33.56 2.45
CA GLY A 217 -16.56 33.78 2.27
C GLY A 217 -17.09 34.89 3.16
N SER A 218 -18.09 35.65 2.68
CA SER A 218 -18.85 36.55 3.55
C SER A 218 -19.88 35.74 4.34
N PHE A 219 -19.90 35.89 5.66
CA PHE A 219 -20.86 35.25 6.54
C PHE A 219 -21.38 36.22 7.61
N ALA A 220 -22.51 35.88 8.22
CA ALA A 220 -23.05 36.57 9.38
C ALA A 220 -23.14 35.59 10.56
N LEU A 221 -22.82 36.07 11.75
CA LEU A 221 -22.97 35.33 13.00
C LEU A 221 -23.95 36.08 13.90
N ILE A 222 -24.96 35.38 14.41
CA ILE A 222 -25.94 35.91 15.36
C ILE A 222 -25.81 35.10 16.65
N MET A 223 -25.54 35.78 17.76
CA MET A 223 -25.61 35.18 19.10
C MET A 223 -26.92 35.58 19.76
N LEU A 224 -27.62 34.59 20.32
CA LEU A 224 -28.90 34.74 20.99
C LEU A 224 -28.80 34.16 22.41
N ASP A 225 -29.39 34.83 23.38
CA ASP A 225 -29.56 34.33 24.74
C ASP A 225 -31.06 34.16 25.05
N VAL A 226 -31.42 33.18 25.88
CA VAL A 226 -32.81 32.97 26.29
C VAL A 226 -33.07 33.80 27.55
N ASP A 227 -33.74 34.94 27.36
CA ASP A 227 -34.02 35.86 28.45
C ASP A 227 -34.77 35.18 29.61
N PHE A 228 -34.38 35.52 30.83
CA PHE A 228 -34.97 35.03 32.08
C PHE A 228 -34.95 33.49 32.26
N PHE A 229 -34.17 32.74 31.49
CA PHE A 229 -34.14 31.27 31.55
C PHE A 229 -33.82 30.72 32.95
N LYS A 230 -32.95 31.39 33.71
CA LYS A 230 -32.68 31.04 35.12
C LYS A 230 -33.93 31.11 35.99
N ARG A 231 -34.74 32.18 35.89
CA ARG A 231 -36.00 32.31 36.65
C ARG A 231 -37.01 31.23 36.27
N TYR A 232 -37.04 30.85 34.99
CA TYR A 232 -37.88 29.74 34.52
C TYR A 232 -37.45 28.42 35.19
N ASN A 233 -36.15 28.12 35.19
CA ASN A 233 -35.59 26.93 35.86
C ASN A 233 -35.87 26.94 37.36
N ASP A 234 -35.70 28.07 38.03
CA ASP A 234 -35.94 28.20 39.47
C ASP A 234 -37.43 27.98 39.82
N THR A 235 -38.35 28.27 38.89
CA THR A 235 -39.81 28.13 39.10
C THR A 235 -40.33 26.73 38.75
N TYR A 236 -39.88 26.17 37.62
CA TYR A 236 -40.44 24.94 37.03
C TYR A 236 -39.50 23.73 37.10
N GLY A 237 -38.28 23.93 37.59
CA GLY A 237 -37.24 22.91 37.71
C GLY A 237 -36.47 22.67 36.40
N HIS A 238 -35.25 22.14 36.54
CA HIS A 238 -34.36 21.84 35.41
C HIS A 238 -34.98 20.96 34.32
N PRO A 239 -35.77 19.90 34.61
CA PRO A 239 -36.38 19.09 33.54
C PRO A 239 -37.36 19.88 32.65
N ALA A 240 -38.02 20.91 33.18
CA ALA A 240 -38.87 21.79 32.39
C ALA A 240 -38.02 22.76 31.55
N GLY A 241 -36.92 23.26 32.11
CA GLY A 241 -35.90 24.04 31.41
C GLY A 241 -35.32 23.31 30.20
N ASP A 242 -34.94 22.04 30.39
CA ASP A 242 -34.40 21.19 29.33
C ASP A 242 -35.37 21.05 28.16
N ARG A 243 -36.66 20.81 28.45
CA ARG A 243 -37.72 20.79 27.43
C ARG A 243 -37.89 22.14 26.74
N CYS A 244 -37.79 23.24 27.47
CA CYS A 244 -37.83 24.59 26.90
C CYS A 244 -36.66 24.80 25.92
N LEU A 245 -35.44 24.42 26.28
CA LEU A 245 -34.28 24.52 25.38
C LEU A 245 -34.43 23.67 24.12
N ILE A 246 -34.97 22.45 24.22
CA ILE A 246 -35.28 21.61 23.05
C ILE A 246 -36.28 22.33 22.13
N GLN A 247 -37.35 22.90 22.68
CA GLN A 247 -38.35 23.62 21.89
C GLN A 247 -37.80 24.89 21.23
N VAL A 248 -36.93 25.63 21.93
CA VAL A 248 -36.24 26.81 21.37
C VAL A 248 -35.32 26.39 20.22
N ALA A 249 -34.52 25.34 20.40
CA ALA A 249 -33.63 24.82 19.37
C ALA A 249 -34.41 24.37 18.12
N ASP A 250 -35.51 23.64 18.31
CA ASP A 250 -36.41 23.22 17.24
C ASP A 250 -37.02 24.41 16.49
N ALA A 251 -37.47 25.43 17.23
CA ALA A 251 -38.04 26.64 16.64
C ALA A 251 -37.02 27.38 15.78
N LEU A 252 -35.81 27.60 16.31
CA LEU A 252 -34.72 28.23 15.57
C LEU A 252 -34.35 27.44 14.32
N GLN A 253 -34.22 26.11 14.42
CA GLN A 253 -33.86 25.27 13.27
C GLN A 253 -34.91 25.31 12.15
N ARG A 254 -36.21 25.39 12.50
CA ARG A 254 -37.30 25.52 11.52
C ARG A 254 -37.40 26.91 10.92
N SER A 255 -36.89 27.93 11.60
CA SER A 255 -36.89 29.33 11.12
C SER A 255 -35.69 29.67 10.23
N THR A 256 -34.74 28.75 10.05
CA THR A 256 -33.54 28.94 9.22
C THR A 256 -33.58 28.17 7.90
N ARG A 257 -32.81 28.59 6.90
CA ARG A 257 -32.65 27.86 5.63
C ARG A 257 -31.75 26.65 5.88
N GLN A 258 -32.33 25.47 6.04
CA GLN A 258 -31.62 24.25 6.46
C GLN A 258 -30.41 23.86 5.58
N SER A 259 -30.33 24.34 4.33
CA SER A 259 -29.22 24.08 3.41
C SER A 259 -28.06 25.08 3.51
N GLU A 260 -28.26 26.24 4.13
CA GLU A 260 -27.30 27.36 4.13
C GLU A 260 -26.97 27.89 5.52
N ASP A 261 -27.93 27.81 6.45
CA ASP A 261 -27.82 28.34 7.80
C ASP A 261 -27.62 27.21 8.81
N VAL A 262 -26.80 27.44 9.84
CA VAL A 262 -26.55 26.46 10.90
C VAL A 262 -26.91 27.03 12.26
N VAL A 263 -27.78 26.34 12.99
CA VAL A 263 -28.13 26.66 14.38
C VAL A 263 -27.23 25.89 15.33
N VAL A 264 -26.60 26.61 16.26
CA VAL A 264 -25.65 26.06 17.23
C VAL A 264 -26.06 26.43 18.65
N ARG A 265 -25.96 25.47 19.58
CA ARG A 265 -25.91 25.76 21.02
C ARG A 265 -24.47 26.01 21.46
N TYR A 266 -24.19 27.22 21.92
CA TYR A 266 -22.85 27.63 22.37
C TYR A 266 -22.53 27.15 23.80
N GLY A 267 -23.52 27.16 24.70
CA GLY A 267 -23.44 26.75 26.10
C GLY A 267 -24.82 26.88 26.75
#